data_AF-A0A931TN13-F1
#
_entry.id   AF-A0A931TN13-F1
#
_cell.length_a   1.000
_cell.length_b   1.000
_cell.length_c   1.000
_cell.angle_alpha   90.00
_cell.angle_beta   90.00
_cell.angle_gamma   90.00
#
_symmetry.space_group_name_H-M   'P 1'
#
loop_
_entity.id
_entity.type
_entity.pdbx_description
1 polymer ?
#
loop_
_entity_poly.entity_id
_entity_poly.type
_entity_poly.pdbx_seq_one_letter_code
_entity_poly.pdbx_strand_id
1 'polypeptide(L)' 'MTTLAEIRKIYYSTTKATIKRDLARAIELLKTMETEEERDKAAVYMDGLSQMRSEWAAQKKMR' A
#
# COMPACT_ATOMS: atom_id res chain seq x y z
N MET A 1 -11.53 -13.26 -4.34
CA MET A 1 -10.90 -11.94 -4.56
C MET A 1 -9.43 -12.18 -4.85
N THR A 2 -8.83 -11.50 -5.83
CA THR A 2 -7.39 -11.62 -6.11
C THR A 2 -6.57 -10.80 -5.09
N THR A 3 -5.31 -11.16 -4.91
CA THR A 3 -4.35 -10.42 -4.07
C THR A 3 -4.23 -8.96 -4.52
N LEU A 4 -4.23 -8.71 -5.83
CA LEU A 4 -4.23 -7.37 -6.42
C LEU A 4 -5.47 -6.54 -6.02
N ALA A 5 -6.66 -7.16 -6.01
CA ALA A 5 -7.89 -6.47 -5.62
C ALA A 5 -7.86 -6.04 -4.15
N GLU A 6 -7.23 -6.84 -3.28
CA GLU A 6 -7.07 -6.49 -1.86
C GLU A 6 -6.05 -5.37 -1.65
N ILE A 7 -4.91 -5.38 -2.37
CA ILE A 7 -3.95 -4.26 -2.35
C ILE A 7 -4.62 -2.98 -2.84
N ARG A 8 -5.40 -3.04 -3.93
CA ARG A 8 -6.18 -1.90 -4.43
C ARG A 8 -7.16 -1.38 -3.37
N LYS A 9 -7.87 -2.27 -2.68
CA LYS A 9 -8.79 -1.89 -1.59
C LYS A 9 -8.04 -1.20 -0.45
N ILE A 10 -6.88 -1.72 -0.06
CA ILE A 10 -6.03 -1.10 0.97
C ILE A 10 -5.65 0.32 0.53
N TYR A 11 -5.18 0.50 -0.70
CA TYR A 11 -4.81 1.81 -1.24
C TYR A 11 -5.93 2.86 -1.10
N TYR A 12 -7.16 2.53 -1.51
CA TYR A 12 -8.27 3.48 -1.45
C TYR A 12 -8.89 3.67 -0.05
N SER A 13 -8.63 2.76 0.90
CA SER A 13 -9.18 2.82 2.25
C SER A 13 -8.18 3.26 3.31
N THR A 14 -6.90 3.40 2.95
CA THR A 14 -5.86 3.74 3.93
C THR A 14 -6.02 5.16 4.45
N THR A 15 -5.64 5.37 5.70
CA THR A 15 -5.70 6.67 6.37
C THR A 15 -4.39 6.95 7.07
N LYS A 16 -4.17 8.20 7.47
CA LYS A 16 -3.02 8.60 8.29
C LYS A 16 -2.85 7.75 9.56
N ALA A 17 -3.95 7.29 10.15
CA ALA A 17 -3.93 6.47 11.36
C ALA A 17 -3.54 5.00 11.07
N THR A 18 -3.90 4.48 9.90
CA THR A 18 -3.78 3.05 9.57
C THR A 18 -2.63 2.73 8.62
N ILE A 19 -2.02 3.73 7.97
CA ILE A 19 -1.02 3.57 6.90
C ILE A 19 0.10 2.57 7.19
N LYS A 20 0.59 2.51 8.43
CA LYS A 20 1.67 1.57 8.79
C LYS A 20 1.20 0.12 8.73
N ARG A 21 0.03 -0.17 9.31
CA ARG A 21 -0.58 -1.51 9.33
C ARG A 21 -1.01 -1.92 7.93
N ASP A 22 -1.61 -0.97 7.22
CA ASP A 22 -2.13 -1.17 5.87
C ASP A 22 -0.99 -1.47 4.88
N LEU A 23 0.12 -0.73 4.96
CA LEU A 23 1.32 -1.00 4.16
C LEU A 23 1.95 -2.35 4.49
N ALA A 24 2.05 -2.72 5.77
CA ALA A 24 2.55 -4.03 6.16
C ALA A 24 1.70 -5.16 5.57
N ARG A 25 0.37 -5.03 5.62
CA ARG A 25 -0.55 -6.00 5.00
C ARG A 25 -0.39 -6.05 3.49
N ALA A 26 -0.22 -4.91 2.82
CA ALA A 26 -0.01 -4.87 1.38
C ALA A 26 1.30 -5.56 0.96
N ILE A 27 2.36 -5.44 1.77
CA ILE A 27 3.63 -6.17 1.55
C ILE A 27 3.41 -7.69 1.65
N GLU A 28 2.68 -8.16 2.67
CA GLU A 28 2.40 -9.59 2.81
C GLU A 28 1.57 -10.13 1.63
N LEU A 29 0.61 -9.35 1.13
CA LEU A 29 -0.16 -9.72 -0.06
C LEU A 29 0.71 -9.73 -1.32
N LEU A 30 1.62 -8.77 -1.48
CA LEU A 30 2.53 -8.70 -2.62
C LEU A 30 3.43 -9.95 -2.70
N LYS A 31 3.92 -10.45 -1.56
CA LYS A 31 4.76 -11.67 -1.50
C LYS A 31 4.04 -12.93 -1.98
N THR A 32 2.71 -12.95 -1.92
CA THR A 32 1.90 -14.10 -2.36
C THR A 32 1.55 -14.06 -3.85
N MET A 33 2.00 -13.03 -4.59
CA MET A 33 1.73 -12.92 -6.03
C MET A 33 2.68 -13.80 -6.84
N GLU A 34 2.09 -14.71 -7.62
CA GLU A 34 2.84 -15.68 -8.44
C GLU A 34 3.28 -15.08 -9.79
N THR A 35 2.45 -14.23 -10.37
CA THR A 35 2.68 -13.70 -11.73
C THR A 35 3.36 -12.33 -11.72
N GLU A 36 4.19 -12.09 -12.74
CA GLU A 36 4.85 -10.80 -12.94
C GLU A 36 3.84 -9.70 -13.27
N GLU A 37 2.84 -10.00 -14.09
CA GLU A 37 1.78 -9.05 -14.46
C GLU A 37 1.00 -8.53 -13.24
N GLU A 38 0.68 -9.39 -12.27
CA GLU A 38 0.02 -8.96 -11.03
C GLU A 38 0.94 -8.10 -10.15
N ARG A 39 2.24 -8.45 -10.08
CA ARG A 39 3.23 -7.67 -9.33
C ARG A 39 3.42 -6.29 -9.93
N ASP A 40 3.47 -6.16 -11.25
CA ASP A 40 3.60 -4.86 -11.94
C ASP A 40 2.42 -3.94 -11.66
N LYS A 41 1.20 -4.49 -11.72
CA LYS A 41 -0.02 -3.75 -11.38
C LYS A 41 -0.05 -3.37 -9.90
N ALA A 42 0.42 -4.27 -9.02
CA ALA A 42 0.49 -4.00 -7.58
C ALA A 42 1.52 -2.93 -7.24
N ALA A 43 2.64 -2.86 -7.97
CA ALA A 43 3.72 -1.92 -7.73
C ALA A 43 3.23 -0.46 -7.75
N VAL A 44 2.32 -0.12 -8.66
CA VAL A 44 1.70 1.22 -8.73
C VAL A 44 0.97 1.58 -7.43
N TYR A 45 0.19 0.65 -6.88
CA TYR A 45 -0.50 0.87 -5.59
C TYR A 45 0.48 0.94 -4.42
N MET A 46 1.54 0.12 -4.43
CA MET A 46 2.57 0.10 -3.40
C MET A 46 3.39 1.39 -3.34
N ASP A 47 3.68 1.97 -4.50
CA ASP A 47 4.36 3.27 -4.62
C ASP A 47 3.50 4.39 -4.01
N GLY A 48 2.22 4.45 -4.39
CA GLY A 48 1.28 5.42 -3.82
C GLY A 48 1.10 5.28 -2.30
N LEU A 49 1.03 4.05 -1.77
CA LEU A 49 1.02 3.83 -0.31
C LEU A 49 2.30 4.35 0.36
N SER A 50 3.46 4.18 -0.29
CA SER A 50 4.75 4.65 0.22
C SER A 50 4.85 6.18 0.20
N GLN A 51 4.29 6.82 -0.82
CA GLN A 51 4.18 8.27 -0.91
C GLN A 51 3.28 8.83 0.21
N MET A 52 2.06 8.31 0.37
CA MET A 52 1.13 8.72 1.44
C MET A 52 1.76 8.60 2.83
N ARG A 53 2.46 7.49 3.11
CA ARG A 53 3.19 7.27 4.36
C ARG A 53 4.20 8.40 4.61
N SER A 54 4.95 8.76 3.58
CA SER A 54 6.02 9.76 3.66
C SER A 54 5.46 11.16 3.86
N GLU A 55 4.43 11.54 3.11
CA GLU A 55 3.73 12.82 3.24
C GLU A 55 3.13 12.99 4.65
N TRP A 56 2.43 11.98 5.15
CA TRP A 56 1.82 12.04 6.48
C TRP A 56 2.84 12.03 7.61
N ALA A 57 3.99 11.37 7.43
CA ALA A 57 5.11 11.45 8.35
C ALA A 57 5.75 12.85 8.36
N ALA A 58 5.95 13.46 7.18
CA ALA A 58 6.46 14.81 7.05
C ALA A 58 5.54 15.85 7.70
N GLN A 59 4.22 15.75 7.45
CA GLN A 59 3.22 16.61 8.10
C GLN A 59 3.22 16.49 9.64
N LYS A 60 3.56 15.33 10.19
CA LYS A 60 3.65 15.16 11.66
C LYS A 60 4.85 15.91 12.24
N LYS A 61 5.96 16.04 11.49
CA LYS A 61 7.19 16.70 11.94
C LYS A 61 7.07 18.24 11.97
N MET A 62 6.15 18.80 11.19
CA MET A 62 5.92 20.26 11.09
C MET A 62 4.93 20.79 12.14
N ARG A 63 4.21 19.91 12.85
CA ARG A 63 3.27 20.24 13.93
C ARG A 63 3.94 20.06 15.28
#